data_AF-A0A7S0T8R3-F1
#
_entry.id   AF-A0A7S0T8R3-F1
#
_cell.length_a   1.000
_cell.length_b   1.000
_cell.length_c   1.000
_cell.angle_alpha   90.00
_cell.angle_beta   90.00
_cell.angle_gamma   90.00
#
_symmetry.space_group_name_H-M   'P 1'
#
loop_
_entity.id
_entity.type
_entity.pdbx_description
1 polymer ?
#
loop_
_entity_poly.entity_id
_entity_poly.type
_entity_poly.pdbx_seq_one_letter_code
_entity_poly.pdbx_strand_id
1 'polypeptide(L)'
;EKDKRTAAVVMKRDIQHTPAYTTTYCDETAVLTTEQRELRDHVRDFAASVVRSRADEIENRGMVPVDMWQQLGSLGVLGVTAPTEHGGLALGYTEHCLVMEELSRASASVALSYGAHSNLCINQL
;
A
#
# COMPACT_ATOMS: atom_id res chain seq x y z
N GLU A 1 52.65 -27.49 -29.79
CA GLU A 1 51.19 -27.70 -29.87
C GLU A 1 50.50 -26.58 -29.11
N LYS A 2 49.46 -26.00 -29.71
CA LYS A 2 48.51 -24.95 -29.27
C LYS A 2 48.44 -24.70 -27.74
N ASP A 3 48.19 -23.51 -27.22
CA ASP A 3 47.54 -22.32 -27.74
C ASP A 3 47.73 -21.15 -26.75
N LYS A 4 47.93 -19.94 -27.30
CA LYS A 4 47.22 -18.68 -26.96
C LYS A 4 47.01 -18.34 -25.47
N ARG A 5 47.35 -17.15 -24.96
CA ARG A 5 47.50 -15.81 -25.54
C ARG A 5 48.12 -14.95 -24.42
N THR A 6 49.19 -14.24 -24.73
CA THR A 6 49.18 -12.77 -24.76
C THR A 6 48.98 -12.17 -23.36
N ALA A 7 50.08 -11.95 -22.65
CA ALA A 7 50.77 -10.65 -22.62
C ALA A 7 49.88 -9.58 -21.95
N ALA A 8 50.12 -9.27 -20.68
CA ALA A 8 51.22 -8.43 -20.21
C ALA A 8 50.70 -7.01 -19.91
N VAL A 9 51.46 -6.37 -19.02
CA VAL A 9 51.54 -4.92 -18.82
C VAL A 9 50.52 -4.32 -17.84
N VAL A 10 50.87 -4.48 -16.56
CA VAL A 10 51.12 -3.39 -15.60
C VAL A 10 50.60 -2.01 -16.01
N MET A 11 49.75 -1.39 -15.17
CA MET A 11 49.93 0.00 -14.72
C MET A 11 48.98 0.31 -13.58
N LYS A 12 49.55 0.52 -12.38
CA LYS A 12 48.90 1.24 -11.28
C LYS A 12 48.51 2.63 -11.80
N ARG A 13 47.24 3.00 -11.69
CA ARG A 13 46.81 4.40 -11.74
C ARG A 13 45.91 4.67 -10.56
N ASP A 14 46.32 5.67 -9.78
CA ASP A 14 45.60 6.25 -8.67
C ASP A 14 44.17 6.58 -9.09
N ILE A 15 43.20 5.90 -8.49
CA ILE A 15 41.79 6.27 -8.60
C ILE A 15 41.61 7.42 -7.62
N GLN A 16 41.64 8.64 -8.17
CA GLN A 16 41.24 9.85 -7.45
C GLN A 16 39.87 9.63 -6.82
N HIS A 17 39.75 9.94 -5.53
CA HIS A 17 38.51 9.87 -4.76
C HIS A 17 37.46 10.79 -5.41
N THR A 18 36.54 10.21 -6.18
CA THR A 18 35.34 10.89 -6.66
C THR A 18 34.41 11.13 -5.47
N PRO A 19 33.83 12.33 -5.32
CA PRO A 19 32.93 12.60 -4.21
C PRO A 19 31.71 11.70 -4.34
N ALA A 20 31.33 11.07 -3.23
CA ALA A 20 30.11 10.28 -3.15
C ALA A 20 28.94 11.19 -3.50
N TYR A 21 28.29 10.94 -4.64
CA TYR A 21 26.94 11.43 -4.86
C TYR A 21 26.08 10.72 -3.82
N THR A 22 25.68 11.44 -2.77
CA THR A 22 24.61 11.01 -1.88
C THR A 22 23.38 10.82 -2.76
N THR A 23 23.09 9.56 -3.09
CA THR A 23 21.79 9.20 -3.63
C THR A 23 20.79 9.48 -2.51
N THR A 24 19.99 10.52 -2.67
CA THR A 24 18.82 10.76 -1.83
C THR A 24 17.91 9.55 -2.03
N TYR A 25 18.00 8.62 -1.09
CA TYR A 25 17.24 7.39 -1.00
C TYR A 25 15.77 7.66 -1.34
N CYS A 26 15.28 7.03 -2.42
CA CYS A 26 13.90 7.15 -2.86
C CYS A 26 12.96 6.78 -1.70
N ASP A 27 12.09 7.71 -1.30
CA ASP A 27 10.88 7.36 -0.55
C ASP A 27 10.13 6.29 -1.36
N GLU A 28 9.81 5.17 -0.71
CA GLU A 28 9.06 4.05 -1.30
C GLU A 28 7.72 4.50 -1.89
N THR A 29 7.24 5.68 -1.49
CA THR A 29 5.99 6.28 -1.93
C THR A 29 6.14 7.59 -2.70
N ALA A 30 7.33 7.85 -3.24
CA ALA A 30 7.60 8.97 -4.14
C ALA A 30 6.71 8.96 -5.40
N VAL A 31 6.16 7.81 -5.78
CA VAL A 31 5.24 7.65 -6.92
C VAL A 31 3.79 8.05 -6.61
N LEU A 32 3.41 8.17 -5.35
CA LEU A 32 2.06 8.54 -4.94
C LEU A 32 1.89 10.07 -4.97
N THR A 33 0.66 10.54 -5.16
CA THR A 33 0.33 11.95 -4.89
C THR A 33 0.34 12.21 -3.38
N THR A 34 0.28 13.49 -3.00
CA THR A 34 0.21 13.86 -1.58
C THR A 34 -1.08 13.36 -0.95
N GLU A 35 -2.20 13.50 -1.65
CA GLU A 35 -3.52 13.06 -1.22
C GLU A 35 -3.57 11.53 -1.07
N GLN A 36 -2.93 10.80 -1.97
CA GLN A 36 -2.80 9.34 -1.88
C GLN A 36 -1.97 8.91 -0.66
N ARG A 37 -0.89 9.63 -0.34
CA ARG A 37 -0.10 9.39 0.88
C ARG A 37 -0.91 9.67 2.13
N GLU A 38 -1.64 10.78 2.17
CA GLU A 38 -2.51 11.12 3.31
C GLU A 38 -3.61 10.09 3.52
N LEU A 39 -4.27 9.64 2.44
CA LEU A 39 -5.25 8.55 2.50
C LEU A 39 -4.62 7.28 3.06
N ARG A 40 -3.47 6.87 2.52
CA ARG A 40 -2.73 5.69 3.00
C ARG A 40 -2.42 5.81 4.49
N ASP A 41 -1.87 6.94 4.92
CA ASP A 41 -1.44 7.12 6.31
C ASP A 41 -2.63 7.12 7.29
N HIS A 42 -3.73 7.77 6.93
CA HIS A 42 -4.95 7.70 7.72
C HIS A 42 -5.51 6.28 7.83
N VAL A 43 -5.54 5.52 6.74
CA VAL A 43 -6.03 4.14 6.76
C VAL A 43 -5.05 3.23 7.51
N ARG A 44 -3.74 3.44 7.36
CA ARG A 44 -2.69 2.72 8.09
C ARG A 44 -2.85 2.89 9.60
N ASP A 45 -3.03 4.12 10.06
CA ASP A 45 -3.20 4.41 11.48
C ASP A 45 -4.48 3.79 12.05
N PHE A 46 -5.59 3.88 11.30
CA PHE A 46 -6.84 3.20 11.64
C PHE A 46 -6.66 1.67 11.69
N ALA A 47 -6.00 1.09 10.69
CA ALA A 47 -5.78 -0.35 10.59
C ALA A 47 -4.89 -0.85 11.73
N ALA A 48 -3.81 -0.13 12.07
CA ALA A 48 -2.90 -0.49 13.15
C ALA A 48 -3.54 -0.37 14.54
N SER A 49 -4.39 0.64 14.76
CA SER A 49 -5.02 0.89 16.07
C SER A 49 -6.29 0.07 16.28
N VAL A 50 -7.20 0.07 15.32
CA VAL A 50 -8.55 -0.51 15.47
C VAL A 50 -8.60 -1.92 14.90
N VAL A 51 -8.22 -2.10 13.63
CA VAL A 51 -8.41 -3.38 12.93
C VAL A 51 -7.50 -4.46 13.53
N ARG A 52 -6.23 -4.12 13.74
CA ARG A 52 -5.23 -5.09 14.24
C ARG A 52 -5.55 -5.58 15.64
N SER A 53 -6.04 -4.72 16.52
CA SER A 53 -6.38 -5.09 17.92
C SER A 53 -7.52 -6.12 18.00
N ARG A 54 -8.36 -6.21 16.96
CA ARG A 54 -9.54 -7.09 16.91
C ARG A 54 -9.39 -8.25 15.92
N ALA A 55 -8.27 -8.34 15.22
CA ALA A 55 -8.06 -9.31 14.15
C ALA A 55 -8.28 -10.77 14.62
N ASP A 56 -7.70 -11.14 15.77
CA ASP A 56 -7.83 -12.49 16.32
C ASP A 56 -9.27 -12.82 16.76
N GLU A 57 -9.99 -11.83 17.30
CA GLU A 57 -11.40 -12.01 17.67
C GLU A 57 -12.26 -12.25 16.43
N ILE A 58 -12.04 -11.45 15.38
CA ILE A 58 -12.76 -11.55 14.11
C ILE A 58 -12.51 -12.90 13.45
N GLU A 59 -11.27 -13.38 13.44
CA GLU A 59 -10.91 -14.66 12.87
C GLU A 59 -11.57 -15.82 13.62
N ASN A 60 -11.48 -15.82 14.96
CA ASN A 60 -12.09 -16.86 15.79
C ASN A 60 -13.62 -16.89 15.69
N ARG A 61 -14.25 -15.72 15.51
CA ARG A 61 -15.71 -15.62 15.34
C ARG A 61 -16.16 -15.85 13.89
N GLY A 62 -15.25 -15.74 12.93
CA GLY A 62 -15.54 -15.84 11.49
C GLY A 62 -16.44 -14.73 10.95
N MET A 63 -16.54 -13.58 11.63
CA MET A 63 -17.43 -12.49 11.22
C MET A 63 -16.83 -11.11 11.53
N VAL A 64 -16.91 -10.21 10.54
CA VAL A 64 -16.60 -8.79 10.75
C VAL A 64 -17.78 -8.12 11.46
N PRO A 65 -17.57 -7.56 12.66
CA PRO A 65 -18.66 -7.02 13.48
C PRO A 65 -19.23 -5.72 12.89
N VAL A 66 -20.51 -5.46 13.14
CA VAL A 66 -21.26 -4.33 12.55
C VAL A 66 -20.64 -2.97 12.88
N ASP A 67 -20.10 -2.81 14.08
CA ASP A 67 -19.47 -1.56 14.51
C ASP A 67 -18.18 -1.27 13.72
N MET A 68 -17.49 -2.30 13.21
CA MET A 68 -16.34 -2.12 12.31
C MET A 68 -16.78 -1.48 11.00
N TRP A 69 -17.93 -1.91 10.44
CA TRP A 69 -18.48 -1.33 9.22
C TRP A 69 -18.88 0.14 9.40
N GLN A 70 -19.45 0.49 10.56
CA GLN A 70 -19.78 1.88 10.88
C GLN A 70 -18.53 2.77 10.98
N GLN A 71 -17.43 2.24 11.53
CA GLN A 71 -16.16 2.96 11.61
C GLN A 71 -15.52 3.13 10.22
N LEU A 72 -15.52 2.09 9.39
CA LEU A 72 -15.06 2.17 8.00
C LEU A 72 -15.90 3.15 7.17
N GLY A 73 -17.21 3.20 7.41
CA GLY A 73 -18.11 4.18 6.79
C GLY A 73 -17.80 5.61 7.25
N SER A 74 -17.51 5.80 8.54
CA SER A 74 -17.12 7.10 9.10
C SER A 74 -15.76 7.58 8.59
N LEU A 75 -14.85 6.65 8.27
CA LEU A 75 -13.58 6.93 7.60
C LEU A 75 -13.78 7.31 6.11
N GLY A 76 -14.96 7.04 5.53
CA GLY A 76 -15.31 7.35 4.14
C GLY A 76 -14.81 6.33 3.12
N VAL A 77 -14.22 5.21 3.55
CA VAL A 77 -13.56 4.28 2.62
C VAL A 77 -14.52 3.25 1.99
N LEU A 78 -15.76 3.12 2.47
CA LEU A 78 -16.70 2.13 1.91
C LEU A 78 -17.09 2.41 0.45
N GLY A 79 -17.02 3.66 0.01
CA GLY A 79 -17.41 4.11 -1.32
C GLY A 79 -16.30 4.84 -2.08
N VAL A 80 -15.05 4.37 -2.01
CA VAL A 80 -13.88 5.03 -2.64
C VAL A 80 -14.11 5.30 -4.13
N THR A 81 -14.58 4.32 -4.89
CA THR A 81 -14.79 4.45 -6.34
C THR A 81 -16.22 4.83 -6.72
N ALA A 82 -17.14 4.91 -5.75
CA ALA A 82 -18.54 5.21 -6.02
C ALA A 82 -18.74 6.68 -6.42
N PRO A 83 -19.71 7.00 -7.29
CA PRO A 83 -20.07 8.37 -7.63
C PRO A 83 -20.44 9.21 -6.39
N THR A 84 -20.09 10.51 -6.41
CA THR A 84 -20.40 11.44 -5.32
C THR A 84 -21.90 11.67 -5.14
N GLU A 85 -22.71 11.52 -6.20
CA GLU A 85 -24.18 11.58 -6.15
C GLU A 85 -24.81 10.49 -5.26
N HIS A 86 -24.08 9.41 -5.00
CA HIS A 86 -24.48 8.32 -4.12
C HIS A 86 -23.74 8.35 -2.77
N GLY A 87 -23.02 9.45 -2.48
CA GLY A 87 -22.24 9.60 -1.24
C GLY A 87 -20.87 8.92 -1.29
N GLY A 88 -20.38 8.54 -2.48
CA GLY A 88 -19.02 8.05 -2.69
C GLY A 88 -17.98 9.16 -2.82
N LEU A 89 -16.71 8.77 -2.97
CA LEU A 89 -15.59 9.70 -3.13
C LEU A 89 -15.18 9.95 -4.59
N ALA A 90 -15.71 9.17 -5.53
CA ALA A 90 -15.36 9.20 -6.97
C ALA A 90 -13.84 9.20 -7.24
N LEU A 91 -13.09 8.46 -6.43
CA LEU A 91 -11.65 8.26 -6.57
C LEU A 91 -11.35 7.08 -7.52
N GLY A 92 -10.07 6.87 -7.82
CA GLY A 92 -9.60 5.81 -8.69
C GLY A 92 -9.33 4.49 -7.98
N TYR A 93 -8.93 3.49 -8.77
CA TYR A 93 -8.52 2.18 -8.25
C TYR A 93 -7.20 2.24 -7.47
N THR A 94 -6.34 3.23 -7.72
CA THR A 94 -5.10 3.39 -6.93
C THR A 94 -5.42 3.66 -5.47
N GLU A 95 -6.35 4.57 -5.20
CA GLU A 95 -6.83 4.87 -3.85
C GLU A 95 -7.49 3.66 -3.21
N HIS A 96 -8.29 2.91 -3.99
CA HIS A 96 -8.91 1.68 -3.51
C HIS A 96 -7.87 0.61 -3.11
N CYS A 97 -6.84 0.43 -3.94
CA CYS A 97 -5.72 -0.47 -3.65
C CYS A 97 -4.95 -0.05 -2.40
N LEU A 98 -4.70 1.24 -2.18
CA LEU A 98 -4.03 1.74 -0.98
C LEU A 98 -4.83 1.40 0.28
N VAL A 99 -6.14 1.61 0.26
CA VAL A 99 -7.02 1.23 1.38
C VAL A 99 -6.96 -0.29 1.60
N MET A 100 -7.05 -1.08 0.54
CA MET A 100 -7.02 -2.54 0.61
C MET A 100 -5.70 -3.04 1.18
N GLU A 101 -4.57 -2.46 0.77
CA GLU A 101 -3.23 -2.84 1.22
C GLU A 101 -3.08 -2.62 2.74
N GLU A 102 -3.44 -1.43 3.23
CA GLU A 102 -3.27 -1.09 4.64
C GLU A 102 -4.23 -1.89 5.54
N LEU A 103 -5.47 -2.14 5.11
CA LEU A 103 -6.38 -3.04 5.81
C LEU A 103 -5.83 -4.48 5.83
N SER A 104 -5.25 -4.94 4.73
CA SER A 104 -4.68 -6.29 4.62
C SER A 104 -3.47 -6.48 5.54
N ARG A 105 -2.66 -5.44 5.78
CA ARG A 105 -1.57 -5.48 6.77
C ARG A 105 -2.07 -5.74 8.20
N ALA A 106 -3.28 -5.29 8.52
CA ALA A 106 -3.89 -5.49 9.83
C ALA A 106 -4.66 -6.81 9.95
N SER A 107 -5.54 -7.10 8.98
CA SER A 107 -6.34 -8.34 8.93
C SER A 107 -6.80 -8.64 7.51
N ALA A 108 -6.35 -9.76 6.95
CA ALA A 108 -6.75 -10.23 5.63
C ALA A 108 -8.28 -10.49 5.55
N SER A 109 -8.89 -10.99 6.62
CA SER A 109 -10.34 -11.29 6.68
C SER A 109 -11.21 -10.03 6.61
N VAL A 110 -10.78 -8.96 7.27
CA VAL A 110 -11.43 -7.65 7.15
C VAL A 110 -11.22 -7.07 5.75
N ALA A 111 -10.00 -7.13 5.23
CA ALA A 111 -9.68 -6.60 3.90
C ALA A 111 -10.45 -7.31 2.77
N LEU A 112 -10.60 -8.64 2.85
CA LEU A 112 -11.39 -9.40 1.88
C LEU A 112 -12.87 -9.00 1.92
N SER A 113 -13.42 -8.89 3.12
CA SER A 113 -14.81 -8.44 3.31
C SER A 113 -15.02 -7.03 2.74
N TYR A 114 -14.10 -6.12 3.04
CA TYR A 114 -14.08 -4.76 2.51
C TYR A 114 -14.02 -4.75 0.97
N GLY A 115 -13.12 -5.54 0.37
CA GLY A 115 -12.97 -5.62 -1.09
C GLY A 115 -14.24 -6.13 -1.78
N ALA A 116 -14.90 -7.13 -1.20
CA ALA A 116 -16.18 -7.62 -1.71
C ALA A 116 -17.28 -6.55 -1.66
N HIS A 117 -17.34 -5.77 -0.58
CA HIS A 117 -18.30 -4.67 -0.47
C HIS A 117 -17.99 -3.53 -1.46
N SER A 118 -16.82 -2.91 -1.31
CA SER A 118 -16.45 -1.67 -1.99
C SER A 118 -16.20 -1.84 -3.49
N ASN A 119 -15.70 -2.99 -3.94
CA ASN A 119 -15.38 -3.24 -5.34
C ASN A 119 -16.37 -4.18 -6.03
N LEU A 120 -16.66 -5.36 -5.47
CA LEU A 120 -17.52 -6.33 -6.16
C LEU A 120 -18.99 -5.89 -6.18
N CYS A 121 -19.45 -5.18 -5.15
CA CYS A 121 -20.84 -4.71 -5.06
C CYS A 121 -20.97 -3.24 -5.48
N ILE A 122 -20.30 -2.33 -4.77
CA ILE A 122 -20.53 -0.89 -4.91
C ILE A 122 -20.03 -0.32 -6.24
N ASN A 123 -18.94 -0.85 -6.81
CA ASN A 123 -18.40 -0.38 -8.09
C ASN A 123 -19.26 -0.77 -9.31
N GLN A 124 -20.35 -1.51 -9.11
CA GLN A 124 -21.29 -1.92 -10.17
C GLN A 124 -22.61 -1.13 -10.14
N LEU A 125 -22.71 -0.14 -9.25
CA LEU A 125 -23.83 0.82 -9.20
C LEU A 125 -23.73 1.80 -10.37
#